data_AF-A0A448Z0W5-F1
#
_entry.id   AF-A0A448Z0W5-F1
#
_cell.length_a   1.000
_cell.length_b   1.000
_cell.length_c   1.000
_cell.angle_alpha   90.00
_cell.angle_beta   90.00
_cell.angle_gamma   90.00
#
_symmetry.space_group_name_H-M   'P 1'
#
loop_
_entity.id
_entity.type
_entity.pdbx_description
1 polymer ?
#
loop_
_entity_poly.entity_id
_entity_poly.type
_entity_poly.pdbx_seq_one_letter_code
_entity_poly.pdbx_strand_id
1 'polypeptide(L)'
;MPRSSSSPSLSTRKSFPDAFVRLVPCLLVVLASKIASAQEGSSTSCMDKGASSCMECLTDENVIGSSTCGWAPGFGCLDSCNIIADISCFEAGNSPDLTRGPDVVCAMADESIADDELCSSKTDCGSCVSTVRANGVDTCHWFGSELGMDASSAHCGPDPCTMLGCGSAVCDAATATEPEDSNDNTVAVEDDIQEASGSAAEPTVPAENTLSEANSGLASPSAPSSLETTGRLLMAATWCLQLLLVLVA
;
A
#
# COMPACT_ATOMS: atom_id res chain seq x y z
N MET A 1 -9.03 64.94 47.23
CA MET A 1 -8.88 64.11 48.45
C MET A 1 -7.76 63.11 48.21
N PRO A 2 -6.71 63.07 49.05
CA PRO A 2 -5.60 62.13 48.93
C PRO A 2 -5.88 60.85 49.74
N ARG A 3 -5.53 59.68 49.21
CA ARG A 3 -5.40 58.42 49.98
C ARG A 3 -4.02 57.86 49.67
N SER A 4 -3.09 58.06 50.59
CA SER A 4 -2.72 57.12 51.66
C SER A 4 -1.98 55.90 51.14
N SER A 5 -0.67 56.04 51.28
CA SER A 5 0.41 55.07 51.37
C SER A 5 0.11 53.90 52.30
N SER A 6 0.53 52.70 51.89
CA SER A 6 0.88 51.62 52.82
C SER A 6 1.82 50.62 52.12
N SER A 7 3.11 50.73 52.44
CA SER A 7 4.14 49.75 52.11
C SER A 7 4.17 48.67 53.20
N PRO A 8 4.21 47.36 52.87
CA PRO A 8 4.55 46.34 53.84
C PRO A 8 6.06 46.06 53.86
N SER A 9 6.60 46.35 55.04
CA SER A 9 7.71 45.75 55.79
C SER A 9 8.62 44.72 55.12
N LEU A 10 9.91 45.03 55.18
CA LEU A 10 11.07 44.15 55.04
C LEU A 10 10.92 42.87 55.88
N SER A 11 10.91 41.71 55.22
CA SER A 11 11.05 40.41 55.85
C SER A 11 12.52 39.98 55.83
N THR A 12 13.05 39.76 57.03
CA THR A 12 14.42 39.37 57.37
C THR A 12 14.79 38.04 56.69
N ARG A 13 15.65 38.08 55.66
CA ARG A 13 16.25 36.87 55.08
C ARG A 13 17.41 36.44 55.97
N LYS A 14 17.23 35.30 56.64
CA LYS A 14 18.30 34.52 57.29
C LYS A 14 19.31 34.10 56.22
N SER A 15 20.57 34.46 56.46
CA SER A 15 21.74 33.98 55.73
C SER A 15 21.81 32.46 55.87
N PHE A 16 21.61 31.76 54.75
CA PHE A 16 21.90 30.34 54.60
C PHE A 16 23.36 30.19 54.13
N PRO A 17 24.08 29.14 54.57
CA PRO A 17 25.49 28.95 54.24
C PRO A 17 25.73 28.78 52.74
N ASP A 18 26.73 29.53 52.25
CA ASP A 18 27.18 29.77 50.86
C ASP A 18 27.70 28.53 50.09
N ALA A 19 27.42 27.31 50.57
CA ALA A 19 27.90 26.08 49.94
C ALA A 19 26.91 25.48 48.92
N PHE A 20 25.61 25.79 49.04
CA PHE A 20 24.58 25.20 48.18
C PHE A 20 24.34 25.96 46.86
N VAL A 21 24.78 27.22 46.76
CA VAL A 21 24.48 28.08 45.59
C VAL A 21 25.33 27.72 44.36
N ARG A 22 26.43 26.99 44.53
CA ARG A 22 27.32 26.60 43.42
C ARG A 22 27.06 25.22 42.81
N LEU A 23 26.25 24.37 43.43
CA LEU A 23 25.94 23.03 42.91
C LEU A 23 24.65 22.97 42.06
N VAL A 24 23.69 23.87 42.32
CA VAL A 24 22.41 23.95 41.59
C VAL A 24 22.57 24.22 40.08
N PRO A 25 23.45 25.14 39.61
CA PRO A 25 23.58 25.37 38.17
C PRO A 25 24.28 24.21 37.43
N CYS A 26 25.20 23.48 38.06
CA CYS A 26 25.81 22.29 37.45
C CYS A 26 24.81 21.14 37.29
N LEU A 27 23.92 20.93 38.27
CA LEU A 27 22.88 19.90 38.18
C LEU A 27 21.85 20.23 37.08
N LEU A 28 21.49 21.51 36.91
CA LEU A 28 20.59 21.96 35.84
C LEU A 28 21.20 21.81 34.44
N VAL A 29 22.51 22.06 34.28
CA VAL A 29 23.20 21.85 32.99
C VAL A 29 23.30 20.35 32.65
N VAL A 30 23.56 19.48 33.63
CA VAL A 30 23.61 18.03 33.41
C VAL A 30 22.21 17.44 33.14
N LEU A 31 21.17 17.95 33.80
CA LEU A 31 19.78 17.57 33.52
C LEU A 31 19.29 18.09 32.15
N ALA A 32 19.67 19.30 31.75
CA ALA A 32 19.35 19.83 30.42
C ALA A 32 20.05 19.06 29.29
N SER A 33 21.33 18.67 29.48
CA SER A 33 22.06 17.87 28.49
C SER A 33 21.53 16.45 28.33
N LYS A 34 20.90 15.85 29.35
CA LYS A 34 20.31 14.50 29.25
C LYS A 34 18.94 14.46 28.56
N ILE A 35 18.22 15.58 28.50
CA ILE A 35 16.92 15.66 27.83
C ILE A 35 17.07 15.93 26.32
N ALA A 36 18.20 16.53 25.89
CA ALA A 36 18.46 16.81 24.47
C ALA A 36 18.87 15.57 23.63
N SER A 37 19.24 14.46 24.26
CA SER A 37 19.74 13.25 23.56
C SER A 37 18.70 12.15 23.36
N ALA A 38 17.41 12.39 23.69
CA ALA A 38 16.35 11.39 23.59
C ALA A 38 15.41 11.59 22.38
N GLN A 39 15.77 12.46 21.43
CA GLN A 39 14.95 12.75 20.26
C GLN A 39 15.69 12.55 18.92
N GLU A 40 16.67 11.65 18.90
CA GLU A 40 16.97 10.90 17.68
C GLU A 40 15.94 9.78 17.61
N GLY A 41 14.69 10.15 17.29
CA GLY A 41 13.76 9.20 16.71
C GLY A 41 14.46 8.69 15.46
N SER A 42 15.09 7.52 15.56
CA SER A 42 15.60 6.79 14.42
C SER A 42 14.39 6.57 13.53
N SER A 43 14.22 7.45 12.54
CA SER A 43 13.28 7.27 11.44
C SER A 43 13.74 6.01 10.74
N THR A 44 13.28 4.87 11.24
CA THR A 44 13.48 3.58 10.61
C THR A 44 12.76 3.72 9.28
N SER A 45 13.49 3.65 8.17
CA SER A 45 12.85 3.78 6.86
C SER A 45 11.83 2.66 6.71
N CYS A 46 10.78 2.90 5.93
CA CYS A 46 9.77 1.89 5.64
C CYS A 46 10.40 0.65 4.99
N MET A 47 11.53 0.83 4.28
CA MET A 47 12.32 -0.27 3.73
C MET A 47 13.06 -1.08 4.80
N ASP A 48 13.59 -0.43 5.84
CA ASP A 48 14.34 -1.10 6.91
C ASP A 48 13.46 -1.98 7.80
N LYS A 49 12.14 -1.77 7.78
CA LYS A 49 11.20 -2.65 8.47
C LYS A 49 11.19 -4.06 7.91
N GLY A 50 11.67 -4.25 6.67
CA GLY A 50 11.69 -5.56 6.03
C GLY A 50 10.29 -6.18 5.96
N ALA A 51 9.25 -5.34 5.95
CA ALA A 51 7.87 -5.77 6.02
C ALA A 51 7.60 -6.69 4.83
N SER A 52 7.42 -7.97 5.13
CA SER A 52 7.17 -9.02 4.14
C SER A 52 5.71 -9.04 3.69
N SER A 53 4.87 -8.27 4.38
CA SER A 53 3.43 -8.19 4.15
C SER A 53 2.94 -6.75 4.15
N CYS A 54 1.87 -6.51 3.40
CA CYS A 54 1.19 -5.21 3.36
C CYS A 54 0.77 -4.75 4.76
N MET A 55 0.25 -5.67 5.58
CA MET A 55 -0.22 -5.32 6.92
C MET A 55 0.91 -4.76 7.77
N GLU A 56 2.04 -5.46 7.82
CA GLU A 56 3.23 -5.05 8.57
C GLU A 56 3.81 -3.71 8.09
N CYS A 57 3.69 -3.41 6.80
CA CYS A 57 4.12 -2.14 6.23
C CYS A 57 3.25 -0.96 6.71
N LEU A 58 1.93 -1.16 6.76
CA LEU A 58 0.96 -0.10 7.04
C LEU A 58 0.61 0.01 8.53
N THR A 59 0.76 -1.06 9.31
CA THR A 59 0.54 -1.03 10.76
C THR A 59 1.79 -0.55 11.48
N ASP A 60 1.96 0.77 11.57
CA ASP A 60 2.93 1.33 12.49
C ASP A 60 2.29 1.52 13.87
N GLU A 61 2.70 0.71 14.86
CA GLU A 61 2.07 0.69 16.19
C GLU A 61 2.22 2.01 16.97
N ASN A 62 3.13 2.89 16.54
CA ASN A 62 3.42 4.13 17.25
C ASN A 62 2.70 5.37 16.73
N VAL A 63 2.05 5.33 15.57
CA VAL A 63 1.35 6.50 15.03
C VAL A 63 0.06 6.12 14.33
N ILE A 64 -1.02 6.07 15.11
CA ILE A 64 -2.38 5.94 14.58
C ILE A 64 -2.65 7.10 13.62
N GLY A 65 -2.72 6.81 12.32
CA GLY A 65 -3.16 7.75 11.28
C GLY A 65 -2.06 8.51 10.54
N SER A 66 -0.78 8.14 10.66
CA SER A 66 0.27 8.72 9.81
C SER A 66 1.46 7.78 9.58
N SER A 67 1.22 6.53 9.22
CA SER A 67 2.26 5.76 8.54
C SER A 67 2.53 6.47 7.20
N THR A 68 3.70 7.10 7.06
CA THR A 68 4.14 7.66 5.77
C THR A 68 4.47 6.55 4.77
N CYS A 69 4.52 5.30 5.22
CA CYS A 69 4.83 4.17 4.37
C CYS A 69 3.73 3.89 3.34
N GLY A 70 4.14 3.65 2.10
CA GLY A 70 3.32 3.10 1.04
C GLY A 70 3.62 1.62 0.85
N TRP A 71 2.62 0.82 0.50
CA TRP A 71 2.79 -0.54 0.03
C TRP A 71 2.63 -0.59 -1.48
N ALA A 72 3.59 -1.21 -2.18
CA ALA A 72 3.49 -1.49 -3.61
C ALA A 72 3.66 -3.00 -3.85
N PRO A 73 2.66 -3.68 -4.44
CA PRO A 73 2.80 -5.06 -4.86
C PRO A 73 4.09 -5.32 -5.65
N GLY A 74 4.81 -6.38 -5.31
CA GLY A 74 6.09 -6.73 -5.94
C GLY A 74 7.32 -5.94 -5.45
N PHE A 75 7.14 -4.75 -4.88
CA PHE A 75 8.23 -3.89 -4.38
C PHE A 75 8.31 -3.87 -2.84
N GLY A 76 7.19 -4.14 -2.17
CA GLY A 76 7.09 -4.15 -0.73
C GLY A 76 6.82 -2.77 -0.14
N CYS A 77 7.40 -2.50 1.03
CA CYS A 77 7.18 -1.27 1.78
C CYS A 77 8.12 -0.14 1.31
N LEU A 78 7.55 1.02 1.04
CA LEU A 78 8.21 2.21 0.51
C LEU A 78 8.00 3.39 1.45
N ASP A 79 8.93 4.34 1.46
CA ASP A 79 8.81 5.55 2.30
C ASP A 79 7.68 6.49 1.86
N SER A 80 7.25 6.39 0.59
CA SER A 80 6.09 7.08 0.03
C SER A 80 5.77 6.53 -1.36
N CYS A 81 4.50 6.59 -1.75
CA CYS A 81 4.07 6.24 -3.10
C CYS A 81 4.47 7.27 -4.17
N ASN A 82 4.95 8.46 -3.79
CA ASN A 82 5.36 9.48 -4.76
C ASN A 82 6.63 9.10 -5.54
N ILE A 83 7.38 8.08 -5.10
CA ILE A 83 8.63 7.68 -5.75
C ILE A 83 8.41 6.73 -6.94
N ILE A 84 7.25 6.06 -7.00
CA ILE A 84 6.89 5.13 -8.08
C ILE A 84 5.58 5.58 -8.68
N ALA A 85 5.59 5.89 -9.98
CA ALA A 85 4.41 6.37 -10.68
C ALA A 85 3.86 5.34 -11.69
N ASP A 86 4.62 4.28 -11.95
CA ASP A 86 4.30 3.24 -12.94
C ASP A 86 3.60 2.02 -12.34
N ILE A 87 3.44 1.97 -11.01
CA ILE A 87 2.94 0.80 -10.28
C ILE A 87 1.95 1.25 -9.22
N SER A 88 0.87 0.48 -9.05
CA SER A 88 -0.11 0.64 -7.99
C SER A 88 0.59 0.71 -6.63
N CYS A 89 0.46 1.86 -5.96
CA CYS A 89 1.01 2.08 -4.64
C CYS A 89 -0.06 2.63 -3.72
N PHE A 90 -0.11 2.07 -2.52
CA PHE A 90 -1.17 2.29 -1.55
C PHE A 90 -0.59 2.88 -0.25
N GLU A 91 -0.96 4.11 0.11
CA GLU A 91 -0.44 4.83 1.29
C GLU A 91 -1.59 5.33 2.17
N ALA A 92 -1.62 5.03 3.47
CA ALA A 92 -2.76 5.29 4.38
C ALA A 92 -3.25 6.76 4.51
N GLY A 93 -2.59 7.75 3.90
CA GLY A 93 -2.89 9.18 4.06
C GLY A 93 -3.46 9.92 2.84
N ASN A 94 -3.40 9.37 1.62
CA ASN A 94 -3.57 10.18 0.41
C ASN A 94 -4.83 9.96 -0.43
N SER A 95 -5.72 9.04 -0.06
CA SER A 95 -7.01 8.86 -0.76
C SER A 95 -8.19 8.89 0.21
N PRO A 96 -9.39 9.30 -0.27
CA PRO A 96 -10.61 9.25 0.54
C PRO A 96 -10.99 7.83 0.99
N ASP A 97 -10.50 6.80 0.31
CA ASP A 97 -10.70 5.40 0.69
C ASP A 97 -9.73 4.95 1.80
N LEU A 98 -8.61 5.67 1.99
CA LEU A 98 -7.57 5.32 2.96
C LEU A 98 -7.91 5.70 4.41
N THR A 99 -9.04 6.39 4.62
CA THR A 99 -9.65 6.48 5.96
C THR A 99 -10.16 5.11 6.46
N ARG A 100 -10.22 4.10 5.59
CA ARG A 100 -10.77 2.77 5.89
C ARG A 100 -9.83 1.85 6.68
N GLY A 101 -8.61 2.28 7.00
CA GLY A 101 -7.67 1.48 7.80
C GLY A 101 -6.86 0.48 6.95
N PRO A 102 -5.73 -0.02 7.49
CA PRO A 102 -4.74 -0.80 6.75
C PRO A 102 -5.27 -2.13 6.18
N ASP A 103 -6.28 -2.73 6.82
CA ASP A 103 -6.97 -3.93 6.36
C ASP A 103 -7.62 -3.75 4.99
N VAL A 104 -8.32 -2.62 4.80
CA VAL A 104 -8.96 -2.33 3.52
C VAL A 104 -7.92 -2.03 2.45
N VAL A 105 -6.84 -1.34 2.81
CA VAL A 105 -5.73 -1.06 1.87
C VAL A 105 -5.10 -2.33 1.35
N CYS A 106 -4.83 -3.28 2.25
CA CYS A 106 -4.23 -4.54 1.85
C CYS A 106 -5.19 -5.41 1.03
N ALA A 107 -6.49 -5.41 1.35
CA ALA A 107 -7.47 -6.07 0.50
C ALA A 107 -7.50 -5.48 -0.93
N MET A 108 -7.46 -4.15 -1.06
CA MET A 108 -7.37 -3.49 -2.38
C MET A 108 -6.06 -3.81 -3.10
N ALA A 109 -4.95 -3.93 -2.38
CA ALA A 109 -3.67 -4.32 -2.96
C ALA A 109 -3.70 -5.77 -3.48
N ASP A 110 -4.31 -6.69 -2.73
CA ASP A 110 -4.50 -8.08 -3.17
C ASP A 110 -5.43 -8.18 -4.39
N GLU A 111 -6.51 -7.39 -4.42
CA GLU A 111 -7.39 -7.27 -5.59
C GLU A 111 -6.63 -6.72 -6.81
N SER A 112 -5.79 -5.70 -6.62
CA SER A 112 -4.96 -5.15 -7.71
C SER A 112 -4.02 -6.20 -8.30
N ILE A 113 -3.38 -7.04 -7.48
CA ILE A 113 -2.51 -8.12 -7.95
C ILE A 113 -3.32 -9.13 -8.78
N ALA A 114 -4.48 -9.53 -8.27
CA ALA A 114 -5.35 -10.47 -8.98
C ALA A 114 -5.84 -9.89 -10.30
N ASP A 115 -6.17 -8.60 -10.33
CA ASP A 115 -6.57 -7.87 -11.53
C ASP A 115 -5.42 -7.74 -12.54
N ASP A 116 -4.20 -7.45 -12.07
CA ASP A 116 -2.99 -7.39 -12.90
C ASP A 116 -2.74 -8.73 -13.59
N GLU A 117 -2.76 -9.84 -12.85
CA GLU A 117 -2.58 -11.19 -13.40
C GLU A 117 -3.72 -11.56 -14.37
N LEU A 118 -4.96 -11.23 -14.01
CA LEU A 118 -6.14 -11.53 -14.80
C LEU A 118 -6.11 -10.77 -16.15
N CYS A 119 -5.86 -9.47 -16.11
CA CYS A 119 -5.81 -8.62 -17.30
C CYS A 119 -4.59 -8.92 -18.16
N SER A 120 -3.39 -9.03 -17.59
CA SER A 120 -2.16 -9.30 -18.35
C SER A 120 -2.18 -10.67 -19.05
N SER A 121 -3.01 -11.62 -18.60
CA SER A 121 -3.21 -12.91 -19.28
C SER A 121 -3.94 -12.81 -20.62
N LYS A 122 -4.57 -11.66 -20.93
CA LYS A 122 -5.36 -11.45 -22.15
C LYS A 122 -4.49 -10.85 -23.25
N THR A 123 -4.40 -11.55 -24.38
CA THR A 123 -3.60 -11.15 -25.55
C THR A 123 -4.44 -10.55 -26.68
N ASP A 124 -5.75 -10.45 -26.50
CA ASP A 124 -6.70 -9.96 -27.49
C ASP A 124 -7.57 -8.86 -26.87
N CYS A 125 -7.87 -7.82 -27.65
CA CYS A 125 -8.65 -6.69 -27.19
C CYS A 125 -10.04 -7.12 -26.71
N GLY A 126 -10.76 -7.93 -27.50
CA GLY A 126 -12.13 -8.32 -27.18
C GLY A 126 -12.19 -9.11 -25.87
N SER A 127 -11.24 -10.01 -25.68
CA SER A 127 -11.07 -10.77 -24.44
C SER A 127 -10.64 -9.88 -23.27
N CYS A 128 -9.80 -8.86 -23.50
CA CYS A 128 -9.38 -7.90 -22.50
C CYS A 128 -10.57 -7.09 -21.97
N VAL A 129 -11.26 -6.34 -22.82
CA VAL A 129 -12.32 -5.40 -22.41
C VAL A 129 -13.60 -6.11 -21.91
N SER A 130 -13.76 -7.40 -22.19
CA SER A 130 -14.85 -8.22 -21.64
C SER A 130 -14.50 -8.90 -20.31
N THR A 131 -13.24 -8.84 -19.88
CA THR A 131 -12.80 -9.41 -18.61
C THR A 131 -13.15 -8.45 -17.47
N VAL A 132 -14.05 -8.90 -16.59
CA VAL A 132 -14.46 -8.18 -15.38
C VAL A 132 -13.44 -8.39 -14.28
N ARG A 133 -13.06 -7.32 -13.60
CA ARG A 133 -12.09 -7.26 -12.50
C ARG A 133 -12.68 -7.81 -11.19
N ALA A 134 -11.86 -7.96 -10.16
CA ALA A 134 -12.22 -8.47 -8.84
C ALA A 134 -13.36 -7.69 -8.17
N ASN A 135 -13.49 -6.40 -8.47
CA ASN A 135 -14.57 -5.56 -7.95
C ASN A 135 -15.94 -5.84 -8.59
N GLY A 136 -16.01 -6.66 -9.65
CA GLY A 136 -17.23 -7.08 -10.32
C GLY A 136 -17.93 -6.01 -11.16
N VAL A 137 -17.34 -4.82 -11.28
CA VAL A 137 -17.94 -3.66 -11.98
C VAL A 137 -17.04 -3.16 -13.10
N ASP A 138 -15.74 -3.03 -12.83
CA ASP A 138 -14.79 -2.52 -13.81
C ASP A 138 -14.27 -3.66 -14.69
N THR A 139 -13.84 -3.30 -15.89
CA THR A 139 -13.24 -4.21 -16.86
C THR A 139 -11.78 -3.87 -17.09
N CYS A 140 -11.00 -4.80 -17.62
CA CYS A 140 -9.64 -4.48 -18.06
C CYS A 140 -9.65 -3.47 -19.23
N HIS A 141 -8.53 -2.78 -19.41
CA HIS A 141 -8.32 -1.79 -20.45
C HIS A 141 -7.29 -2.26 -21.47
N TRP A 142 -7.59 -2.07 -22.74
CA TRP A 142 -6.69 -2.43 -23.84
C TRP A 142 -5.80 -1.26 -24.23
N PHE A 143 -4.50 -1.48 -24.27
CA PHE A 143 -3.50 -0.51 -24.71
C PHE A 143 -3.00 -0.92 -26.09
N GLY A 144 -3.63 -0.41 -27.13
CA GLY A 144 -3.33 -0.76 -28.53
C GLY A 144 -2.37 0.20 -29.24
N SER A 145 -2.25 -0.01 -30.55
CA SER A 145 -1.40 0.81 -31.45
C SER A 145 -1.86 2.27 -31.60
N GLU A 146 -3.07 2.59 -31.14
CA GLU A 146 -3.63 3.95 -31.13
C GLU A 146 -2.78 4.94 -30.31
N LEU A 147 -1.97 4.43 -29.38
CA LEU A 147 -1.00 5.22 -28.61
C LEU A 147 0.32 5.46 -29.36
N GLY A 148 0.39 5.16 -30.67
CA GLY A 148 1.62 5.25 -31.46
C GLY A 148 2.64 4.14 -31.18
N MET A 149 2.18 3.11 -30.46
CA MET A 149 2.90 1.90 -30.11
C MET A 149 2.81 0.88 -31.27
N ASP A 150 3.85 0.07 -31.47
CA ASP A 150 3.80 -1.03 -32.43
C ASP A 150 2.74 -2.06 -32.01
N ALA A 151 2.13 -2.76 -32.97
CA ALA A 151 1.11 -3.77 -32.65
C ALA A 151 1.64 -4.88 -31.70
N SER A 152 2.95 -5.09 -31.67
CA SER A 152 3.65 -6.02 -30.77
C SER A 152 3.73 -5.56 -29.31
N SER A 153 3.48 -4.28 -29.00
CA SER A 153 3.40 -3.79 -27.62
C SER A 153 1.96 -3.58 -27.14
N ALA A 154 0.99 -4.06 -27.92
CA ALA A 154 -0.38 -4.09 -27.47
C ALA A 154 -0.52 -5.00 -26.24
N HIS A 155 -1.10 -4.48 -25.16
CA HIS A 155 -1.24 -5.21 -23.91
C HIS A 155 -2.56 -4.88 -23.21
N CYS A 156 -2.95 -5.75 -22.29
CA CYS A 156 -4.13 -5.58 -21.46
C CYS A 156 -3.69 -5.28 -20.03
N GLY A 157 -4.24 -4.22 -19.42
CA GLY A 157 -3.92 -3.81 -18.05
C GLY A 157 -5.19 -3.53 -17.25
N PRO A 158 -5.12 -3.56 -15.90
CA PRO A 158 -6.28 -3.26 -15.07
C PRO A 158 -6.56 -1.76 -14.94
N ASP A 159 -5.52 -0.92 -15.03
CA ASP A 159 -5.65 0.52 -14.91
C ASP A 159 -6.10 1.18 -16.20
N PRO A 160 -6.97 2.21 -16.13
CA PRO A 160 -7.42 2.93 -17.31
C PRO A 160 -6.32 3.79 -17.94
N CYS A 161 -5.32 4.19 -17.16
CA CYS A 161 -4.23 5.04 -17.62
C CYS A 161 -2.90 4.65 -16.95
N THR A 162 -1.84 4.63 -17.74
CA THR A 162 -0.45 4.45 -17.33
C THR A 162 0.38 5.64 -17.83
N MET A 163 1.68 5.65 -17.53
CA MET A 163 2.59 6.66 -18.10
C MET A 163 2.70 6.60 -19.63
N LEU A 164 2.29 5.49 -20.24
CA LEU A 164 2.30 5.31 -21.69
C LEU A 164 1.05 5.88 -22.36
N GLY A 165 0.01 6.23 -21.60
CA GLY A 165 -1.26 6.73 -22.11
C GLY A 165 -2.45 6.09 -21.40
N CYS A 166 -3.65 6.34 -21.92
CA CYS A 166 -4.86 5.70 -21.44
C CYS A 166 -5.31 4.58 -22.38
N GLY A 167 -5.72 3.46 -21.80
CA GLY A 167 -6.25 2.33 -22.54
C GLY A 167 -7.71 2.56 -22.93
N SER A 168 -8.16 1.83 -23.94
CA SER A 168 -9.54 1.85 -24.39
C SER A 168 -10.38 0.77 -23.68
N ALA A 169 -11.62 1.12 -23.36
CA ALA A 169 -12.64 0.17 -22.90
C ALA A 169 -13.44 -0.44 -24.07
N VAL A 170 -13.12 -0.07 -25.31
CA VAL A 170 -13.77 -0.55 -26.53
C VAL A 170 -12.74 -0.98 -27.55
N CYS A 171 -13.05 -2.07 -28.26
CA CYS A 171 -12.22 -2.53 -29.36
C CYS A 171 -12.73 -1.95 -30.66
N ASP A 172 -11.87 -1.27 -31.40
CA ASP A 172 -12.18 -0.90 -32.77
C ASP A 172 -12.30 -2.18 -33.61
N ALA A 173 -13.52 -2.47 -34.07
CA ALA A 173 -13.81 -3.65 -34.90
C ALA A 173 -13.05 -3.66 -36.25
N ALA A 174 -12.29 -2.61 -36.56
CA ALA A 174 -11.66 -2.36 -37.85
C ALA A 174 -10.23 -2.91 -37.97
N THR A 175 -9.60 -3.39 -36.91
CA THR A 175 -8.22 -3.91 -36.92
C THR A 175 -8.12 -5.41 -36.63
N ALA A 176 -9.23 -6.14 -36.75
CA ALA A 176 -9.17 -7.55 -37.12
C ALA A 176 -8.64 -7.64 -38.55
N THR A 177 -7.37 -7.32 -38.73
CA THR A 177 -6.60 -7.64 -39.92
C THR A 177 -6.64 -9.15 -39.97
N GLU A 178 -7.58 -9.68 -40.75
CA GLU A 178 -7.48 -11.05 -41.23
C GLU A 178 -6.04 -11.21 -41.72
N PRO A 179 -5.33 -12.27 -41.29
CA PRO A 179 -3.97 -12.49 -41.78
C PRO A 179 -4.08 -12.45 -43.29
N GLU A 180 -3.48 -11.42 -43.92
CA GLU A 180 -3.36 -11.38 -45.36
C GLU A 180 -2.50 -12.59 -45.70
N ASP A 181 -3.19 -13.69 -46.01
CA ASP A 181 -2.67 -14.90 -46.61
C ASP A 181 -2.26 -14.50 -48.02
N SER A 182 -1.22 -13.67 -48.10
CA SER A 182 -0.54 -13.27 -49.32
C SER A 182 0.33 -14.43 -49.74
N ASN A 183 -0.34 -15.54 -50.04
CA ASN A 183 0.21 -16.64 -50.79
C ASN A 183 0.02 -16.30 -52.28
N ASP A 184 0.67 -15.21 -52.72
CA ASP A 184 0.95 -15.02 -54.14
C ASP A 184 2.11 -15.95 -54.52
N ASN A 185 1.78 -17.23 -54.64
CA ASN A 185 2.58 -18.16 -55.39
C ASN A 185 1.67 -18.80 -56.44
N THR A 186 1.32 -17.98 -57.44
CA THR A 186 0.82 -18.43 -58.73
C THR A 186 1.91 -19.26 -59.44
N VAL A 187 2.06 -20.52 -59.03
CA VAL A 187 2.59 -21.57 -59.89
C VAL A 187 1.41 -22.44 -60.29
N ALA A 188 0.96 -22.22 -61.53
CA ALA A 188 0.00 -23.07 -62.20
C ALA A 188 0.49 -24.51 -62.24
N VAL A 189 -0.17 -25.39 -61.48
CA VAL A 189 -0.22 -26.82 -61.79
C VAL A 189 -1.69 -27.21 -61.71
N GLU A 190 -2.28 -27.37 -62.89
CA GLU A 190 -3.50 -28.14 -63.08
C GLU A 190 -3.20 -29.57 -62.64
N ASP A 191 -3.90 -30.08 -61.62
CA ASP A 191 -4.29 -31.50 -61.64
C ASP A 191 -5.55 -31.70 -60.80
N ASP A 192 -6.51 -32.32 -61.49
CA ASP A 192 -7.80 -32.84 -61.08
C ASP A 192 -7.73 -33.66 -59.77
N ILE A 193 -8.80 -33.63 -58.96
CA ILE A 193 -9.48 -34.79 -58.34
C ILE A 193 -10.37 -34.31 -57.16
N GLN A 194 -11.66 -34.19 -57.50
CA GLN A 194 -12.78 -34.99 -56.96
C GLN A 194 -13.35 -34.73 -55.55
N GLU A 195 -14.66 -34.46 -55.61
CA GLU A 195 -15.66 -34.35 -54.55
C GLU A 195 -15.62 -35.43 -53.45
N ALA A 196 -15.88 -35.01 -52.22
CA ALA A 196 -16.69 -35.79 -51.29
C ALA A 196 -17.49 -34.87 -50.35
N SER A 197 -18.80 -34.95 -50.53
CA SER A 197 -19.87 -34.31 -49.76
C SER A 197 -20.03 -34.94 -48.37
N GLY A 198 -20.36 -34.14 -47.35
CA GLY A 198 -20.70 -34.64 -46.01
C GLY A 198 -20.83 -33.48 -45.00
N SER A 199 -21.95 -32.76 -44.99
CA SER A 199 -23.17 -33.06 -44.23
C SER A 199 -23.21 -32.33 -42.88
N ALA A 200 -24.28 -31.56 -42.74
CA ALA A 200 -24.64 -30.72 -41.62
C ALA A 200 -24.76 -31.49 -40.29
N ALA A 201 -24.32 -30.83 -39.21
CA ALA A 201 -24.88 -31.03 -37.89
C ALA A 201 -24.68 -29.75 -37.05
N GLU A 202 -25.72 -28.92 -37.02
CA GLU A 202 -26.07 -28.09 -35.88
C GLU A 202 -26.45 -29.04 -34.72
N PRO A 203 -25.99 -28.82 -33.48
CA PRO A 203 -27.00 -28.54 -32.45
C PRO A 203 -26.55 -27.66 -31.27
N THR A 204 -27.50 -26.83 -30.85
CA THR A 204 -27.99 -26.70 -29.46
C THR A 204 -27.10 -26.00 -28.43
N VAL A 205 -27.50 -24.74 -28.19
CA VAL A 205 -27.37 -23.99 -26.94
C VAL A 205 -28.12 -24.71 -25.81
N PRO A 206 -27.50 -24.94 -24.64
CA PRO A 206 -28.23 -25.07 -23.38
C PRO A 206 -28.21 -23.72 -22.65
N ALA A 207 -29.42 -23.18 -22.48
CA ALA A 207 -29.74 -22.23 -21.45
C ALA A 207 -29.67 -22.90 -20.06
N GLU A 208 -29.56 -22.04 -19.04
CA GLU A 208 -29.71 -22.31 -17.61
C GLU A 208 -28.57 -23.07 -16.93
N ASN A 209 -27.84 -22.38 -16.04
CA ASN A 209 -27.79 -22.81 -14.64
C ASN A 209 -27.28 -21.70 -13.70
N THR A 210 -28.23 -21.23 -12.89
CA THR A 210 -28.13 -21.25 -11.42
C THR A 210 -27.12 -20.31 -10.75
N LEU A 211 -27.65 -19.17 -10.27
CA LEU A 211 -27.16 -18.48 -9.08
C LEU A 211 -26.84 -19.51 -7.99
N SER A 212 -25.56 -19.65 -7.67
CA SER A 212 -25.13 -20.32 -6.44
C SER A 212 -24.82 -19.23 -5.42
N GLU A 213 -25.80 -18.97 -4.54
CA GLU A 213 -25.57 -18.42 -3.21
C GLU A 213 -24.55 -19.30 -2.49
N ALA A 214 -23.29 -18.84 -2.40
CA ALA A 214 -22.33 -19.31 -1.43
C ALA A 214 -22.31 -18.32 -0.26
N ASN A 215 -23.33 -18.43 0.58
CA ASN A 215 -23.29 -17.96 1.96
C ASN A 215 -22.38 -18.90 2.76
N SER A 216 -21.71 -18.36 3.77
CA SER A 216 -21.03 -19.02 4.89
C SER A 216 -19.53 -19.27 4.74
N GLY A 217 -18.74 -18.36 5.32
CA GLY A 217 -17.32 -18.57 5.56
C GLY A 217 -16.65 -17.49 6.40
N LEU A 218 -17.33 -16.89 7.39
CA LEU A 218 -16.64 -16.13 8.43
C LEU A 218 -15.73 -17.09 9.23
N ALA A 219 -14.50 -17.25 8.77
CA ALA A 219 -13.42 -17.78 9.59
C ALA A 219 -12.92 -16.63 10.46
N SER A 220 -13.42 -16.60 11.70
CA SER A 220 -12.90 -15.76 12.77
C SER A 220 -11.39 -15.99 12.92
N PRO A 221 -10.54 -14.96 12.80
CA PRO A 221 -9.12 -15.12 13.07
C PRO A 221 -8.90 -15.37 14.56
N SER A 222 -8.24 -16.49 14.84
CA SER A 222 -7.72 -16.87 16.14
C SER A 222 -6.83 -15.75 16.68
N ALA A 223 -7.21 -15.19 17.82
CA ALA A 223 -6.43 -14.18 18.53
C ALA A 223 -5.04 -14.75 18.90
N PRO A 224 -3.93 -14.04 18.58
CA PRO A 224 -2.65 -14.34 19.20
C PRO A 224 -2.63 -13.79 20.64
N SER A 225 -2.31 -14.68 21.56
CA SER A 225 -2.10 -14.46 22.98
C SER A 225 -1.01 -13.40 23.23
N SER A 226 -1.39 -12.14 23.40
CA SER A 226 -0.51 -11.09 23.90
C SER A 226 -0.38 -11.21 25.42
N LEU A 227 0.67 -11.88 25.89
CA LEU A 227 1.02 -11.93 27.31
C LEU A 227 2.53 -12.02 27.57
N GLU A 228 3.37 -11.26 26.86
CA GLU A 228 4.82 -11.21 27.18
C GLU A 228 5.47 -9.81 27.23
N THR A 229 4.73 -8.72 26.97
CA THR A 229 5.36 -7.38 26.94
C THR A 229 5.41 -6.68 28.31
N THR A 230 4.73 -7.20 29.33
CA THR A 230 4.68 -6.55 30.67
C THR A 230 5.95 -6.77 31.52
N GLY A 231 6.85 -7.68 31.12
CA GLY A 231 8.07 -8.00 31.89
C GLY A 231 9.22 -7.00 31.75
N ARG A 232 9.31 -6.27 30.63
CA ARG A 232 10.48 -5.41 30.35
C ARG A 232 10.43 -4.03 31.03
N LEU A 233 9.23 -3.52 31.34
CA LEU A 233 9.07 -2.23 32.03
C LEU A 233 9.44 -2.28 33.52
N LEU A 234 9.27 -3.43 34.19
CA LEU A 234 9.62 -3.59 35.61
C LEU A 234 11.14 -3.67 35.87
N MET A 235 11.92 -4.15 34.90
CA MET A 235 13.38 -4.22 34.98
C MET A 235 14.04 -2.83 34.85
N ALA A 236 13.50 -1.94 34.01
CA ALA A 236 14.01 -0.58 33.87
C ALA A 236 13.77 0.28 35.13
N ALA A 237 12.61 0.11 35.77
CA ALA A 237 12.26 0.86 36.98
C ALA A 237 13.14 0.48 38.19
N THR A 238 13.52 -0.80 38.31
CA THR A 238 14.35 -1.29 39.40
C THR A 238 15.80 -0.82 39.29
N TRP A 239 16.36 -0.79 38.06
CA TRP A 239 17.71 -0.24 37.83
C TRP A 239 17.79 1.27 38.10
N CYS A 240 16.74 2.02 37.77
CA CYS A 240 16.68 3.46 38.06
C CYS A 240 16.64 3.74 39.58
N LEU A 241 15.90 2.94 40.34
CA LEU A 241 15.79 3.09 41.80
C LEU A 241 17.11 2.72 42.51
N GLN A 242 17.81 1.68 42.02
CA GLN A 242 19.11 1.27 42.56
C GLN A 242 20.17 2.37 42.35
N LEU A 243 20.18 3.00 41.18
CA LEU A 243 21.11 4.09 40.86
C LEU A 243 20.82 5.34 41.71
N LEU A 244 19.55 5.64 41.97
CA LEU A 244 19.12 6.74 42.84
C LEU A 244 19.55 6.51 44.31
N LEU A 245 19.48 5.28 44.81
CA LEU A 245 19.93 4.95 46.16
C LEU A 245 21.45 5.07 46.33
N VAL A 246 22.23 4.71 45.30
CA VAL A 246 23.70 4.87 45.32
C VAL A 246 24.12 6.35 45.24
N LEU A 247 23.32 7.20 44.60
CA LEU A 247 23.60 8.63 44.51
C LEU A 247 23.21 9.43 45.77
N VAL A 248 22.35 8.87 46.62
CA VAL A 248 21.86 9.51 47.86
C VAL A 248 22.62 9.03 49.11
N ALA A 249 23.31 7.89 49.04
CA ALA A 249 24.17 7.35 50.10
C ALA A 249 25.59 7.93 50.01
#